data_AF-A0A2C6MGI9-F1
#
_entry.id   AF-A0A2C6MGI9-F1
#
_cell.length_a   1.000
_cell.length_b   1.000
_cell.length_c   1.000
_cell.angle_alpha   90.00
_cell.angle_beta   90.00
_cell.angle_gamma   90.00
#
_symmetry.space_group_name_H-M   'P 1'
#
loop_
_entity.id
_entity.type
_entity.pdbx_description
1 polymer ?
#
loop_
_entity_poly.entity_id
_entity_poly.type
_entity_poly.pdbx_seq_one_letter_code
_entity_poly.pdbx_strand_id
1 'polypeptide(L)'
;MNRTQNEKISQIKIETLMVGIDIGKETHYARAFDYRGIELAKLLKFNNTVEGFELLERWMQDICKQQGKTEVIAGFELLDITGFHWETTSSAKVINWQ
;
A
#
# COMPACT_ATOMS: atom_id res chain seq x y z
N MET A 1 -24.57 10.63 -7.18
CA MET A 1 -23.16 10.23 -7.40
C MET A 1 -22.28 11.23 -6.67
N ASN A 2 -21.60 10.81 -5.60
CA ASN A 2 -20.71 11.68 -4.82
C ASN A 2 -19.48 12.03 -5.66
N ARG A 3 -19.40 13.27 -6.17
CA ARG A 3 -18.26 13.78 -6.97
C ARG A 3 -16.91 13.47 -6.33
N THR A 4 -16.84 13.51 -5.01
CA THR A 4 -15.63 13.28 -4.20
C THR A 4 -15.11 11.84 -4.21
N GLN A 5 -15.97 10.82 -4.38
CA GLN A 5 -15.51 9.43 -4.50
C GLN A 5 -14.96 9.15 -5.90
N ASN A 6 -15.66 9.63 -6.92
CA ASN A 6 -15.21 9.46 -8.31
C ASN A 6 -13.90 10.19 -8.57
N GLU A 7 -13.69 11.36 -7.97
CA GLU A 7 -12.41 12.08 -8.01
C GLU A 7 -11.26 11.29 -7.39
N LYS A 8 -11.50 10.52 -6.32
CA LYS A 8 -10.49 9.64 -5.71
C LYS A 8 -10.18 8.45 -6.61
N ILE A 9 -11.21 7.83 -7.22
CA ILE A 9 -11.04 6.69 -8.13
C ILE A 9 -10.28 7.10 -9.39
N SER A 10 -10.57 8.29 -9.93
CA SER A 10 -9.88 8.82 -11.12
C SER A 10 -8.38 9.08 -10.91
N GLN A 11 -7.88 9.08 -9.67
CA GLN A 11 -6.44 9.19 -9.39
C GLN A 11 -5.71 7.86 -9.59
N ILE A 12 -6.42 6.73 -9.63
CA ILE A 12 -5.82 5.41 -9.88
C ILE A 12 -5.62 5.26 -11.39
N LYS A 13 -4.36 5.24 -11.81
CA LYS A 13 -3.96 5.09 -13.21
C LYS A 13 -3.41 3.71 -13.48
N ILE A 14 -3.17 3.41 -14.75
CA ILE A 14 -2.54 2.15 -15.18
C ILE A 14 -1.13 2.04 -14.58
N GLU A 15 -0.45 3.17 -14.41
CA GLU A 15 0.91 3.28 -13.89
C GLU A 15 0.98 3.29 -12.35
N THR A 16 -0.16 3.16 -11.66
CA THR A 16 -0.22 3.14 -10.20
C THR A 16 -0.03 1.72 -9.66
N LEU A 17 0.89 1.54 -8.73
CA LEU A 17 1.03 0.37 -7.87
C LEU A 17 0.16 0.57 -6.62
N MET A 18 -0.82 -0.29 -6.40
CA MET A 18 -1.59 -0.30 -5.16
C MET A 18 -0.96 -1.27 -4.16
N VAL A 19 -0.71 -0.84 -2.94
CA VAL A 19 -0.11 -1.67 -1.88
C VAL A 19 -1.03 -1.68 -0.66
N GLY A 20 -1.51 -2.86 -0.27
CA GLY A 20 -2.24 -3.06 0.97
C GLY A 20 -1.28 -3.60 2.03
N ILE A 21 -1.22 -2.95 3.19
CA ILE A 21 -0.32 -3.30 4.29
C ILE A 21 -1.14 -3.58 5.55
N ASP A 22 -1.06 -4.80 6.04
CA ASP A 22 -1.61 -5.23 7.32
C ASP A 22 -0.54 -5.06 8.41
N ILE A 23 -0.80 -4.17 9.36
CA ILE A 23 0.11 -3.79 10.44
C ILE A 23 -0.27 -4.54 11.70
N GLY A 24 0.51 -5.59 12.03
CA GLY A 24 0.50 -6.23 13.34
C GLY A 24 1.51 -5.62 14.34
N LYS A 25 1.51 -6.12 15.59
CA LYS A 25 2.40 -5.62 16.66
C LYS A 25 3.89 -5.83 16.39
N GLU A 26 4.26 -7.01 15.91
CA GLU A 26 5.65 -7.42 15.67
C GLU A 26 5.95 -7.67 14.18
N THR A 27 4.94 -8.15 13.45
CA THR A 27 5.06 -8.54 12.05
C THR A 27 3.96 -7.86 11.24
N HIS A 28 4.33 -7.42 10.06
CA HIS A 28 3.49 -6.81 9.06
C HIS A 28 3.47 -7.63 7.78
N TYR A 29 2.41 -7.46 7.00
CA TYR A 29 2.24 -8.13 5.72
C TYR A 29 1.89 -7.11 4.65
N ALA A 30 2.50 -7.20 3.46
CA ALA A 30 2.17 -6.33 2.33
C ALA A 30 1.84 -7.15 1.08
N ARG A 31 0.83 -6.67 0.33
CA ARG A 31 0.45 -7.19 -0.99
C ARG A 31 0.36 -6.05 -1.99
N ALA A 32 0.75 -6.35 -3.23
CA ALA A 32 0.80 -5.39 -4.32
C ALA A 32 -0.18 -5.79 -5.41
N PHE A 33 -0.93 -4.82 -5.91
CA PHE A 33 -1.95 -4.99 -6.94
C PHE A 33 -1.84 -3.91 -8.01
N ASP A 34 -2.28 -4.22 -9.23
CA ASP A 34 -2.57 -3.20 -10.24
C ASP A 34 -3.95 -2.55 -10.01
N TYR A 35 -4.27 -1.52 -10.78
CA TYR A 35 -5.57 -0.83 -10.78
C TYR A 35 -6.79 -1.73 -11.00
N ARG A 36 -6.61 -2.97 -11.50
CA ARG A 36 -7.67 -3.96 -11.74
C ARG A 36 -7.81 -4.94 -10.57
N GLY A 37 -6.95 -4.84 -9.56
CA GLY A 37 -6.89 -5.76 -8.42
C GLY A 37 -6.10 -7.04 -8.71
N ILE A 38 -5.30 -7.09 -9.77
CA ILE A 38 -4.45 -8.25 -10.09
C ILE A 38 -3.19 -8.17 -9.22
N GLU A 39 -2.88 -9.26 -8.50
CA GLU A 39 -1.70 -9.34 -7.64
C GLU A 39 -0.41 -9.34 -8.49
N LEU A 40 0.51 -8.41 -8.17
CA LEU A 40 1.73 -8.15 -8.92
C LEU A 40 2.99 -8.73 -8.28
N ALA A 41 2.91 -9.20 -7.04
CA ALA A 41 4.03 -9.72 -6.30
C ALA A 41 3.59 -10.71 -5.23
N LYS A 42 4.53 -11.56 -4.79
CA LYS A 42 4.31 -12.44 -3.64
C LYS A 42 4.15 -11.61 -2.36
N LEU A 43 3.36 -12.14 -1.42
CA LEU A 43 3.21 -11.61 -0.06
C LEU A 43 4.57 -11.28 0.55
N LEU A 44 4.75 -10.02 0.93
CA LEU A 44 5.88 -9.60 1.73
C LEU A 44 5.53 -9.73 3.21
N LYS A 45 6.41 -10.36 3.97
CA LYS A 45 6.38 -10.39 5.44
C LYS A 45 7.59 -9.61 5.95
N PHE A 46 7.37 -8.64 6.83
CA PHE A 46 8.45 -7.84 7.42
C PHE A 46 8.15 -7.53 8.89
N ASN A 47 9.18 -7.17 9.66
CA ASN A 47 9.04 -6.90 11.09
C ASN A 47 8.85 -5.40 11.36
N ASN A 48 8.35 -5.08 12.55
CA ASN A 48 8.22 -3.71 13.06
C ASN A 48 9.59 -3.13 13.49
N THR A 49 10.52 -3.05 12.54
CA THR A 49 11.86 -2.46 12.71
C THR A 49 12.19 -1.58 11.51
N VAL A 50 13.20 -0.72 11.65
CA VAL A 50 13.65 0.16 10.56
C VAL A 50 14.02 -0.65 9.32
N GLU A 51 14.76 -1.75 9.51
CA GLU A 51 15.19 -2.64 8.43
C GLU A 51 13.99 -3.34 7.76
N GLY A 52 12.92 -3.60 8.51
CA GLY A 52 11.67 -4.13 7.97
C GLY A 52 10.98 -3.14 7.03
N PHE A 53 10.95 -1.85 7.38
CA PHE A 53 10.41 -0.81 6.52
C PHE A 53 11.32 -0.49 5.31
N GLU A 54 12.63 -0.57 5.47
CA GLU A 54 13.56 -0.51 4.32
C GLU A 54 13.34 -1.69 3.35
N LEU A 55 13.07 -2.89 3.88
CA LEU A 55 12.71 -4.05 3.06
C LEU A 55 11.41 -3.81 2.28
N LEU A 56 10.39 -3.24 2.93
CA LEU A 56 9.14 -2.84 2.27
C LEU A 56 9.39 -1.83 1.14
N GLU A 57 10.22 -0.80 1.39
CA GLU A 57 10.56 0.21 0.39
C GLU A 57 11.23 -0.42 -0.84
N ARG A 58 12.27 -1.23 -0.64
CA ARG A 58 12.97 -1.91 -1.74
C ARG A 58 12.05 -2.84 -2.51
N TRP A 59 11.21 -3.59 -1.80
CA TRP A 59 10.23 -4.47 -2.42
C TRP A 59 9.24 -3.71 -3.31
N MET A 60 8.73 -2.55 -2.85
CA MET A 60 7.87 -1.69 -3.69
C MET A 60 8.62 -1.15 -4.91
N GLN A 61 9.86 -0.67 -4.73
CA GLN A 61 10.68 -0.14 -5.84
C GLN A 61 10.97 -1.21 -6.91
N ASP A 62 11.23 -2.45 -6.51
CA ASP A 62 11.49 -3.55 -7.42
C ASP A 62 10.26 -3.89 -8.26
N ILE A 63 9.07 -3.88 -7.65
CA ILE A 63 7.80 -4.10 -8.38
C ILE A 63 7.55 -2.95 -9.35
N CYS A 64 7.77 -1.71 -8.94
CA CYS A 64 7.62 -0.54 -9.81
C CYS A 64 8.50 -0.66 -11.06
N LYS A 65 9.78 -1.03 -10.88
CA LYS A 65 10.71 -1.24 -12.01
C LYS A 65 10.28 -2.39 -12.92
N GLN A 66 9.87 -3.52 -12.34
CA GLN A 66 9.48 -4.72 -13.10
C GLN A 66 8.17 -4.53 -13.87
N GLN A 67 7.22 -3.78 -13.30
CA GLN A 67 5.86 -3.62 -13.84
C GLN A 67 5.62 -2.26 -14.51
N GLY A 68 6.66 -1.42 -14.63
CA GLY A 68 6.58 -0.08 -15.22
C GLY A 68 5.64 0.85 -14.47
N LYS A 69 5.56 0.75 -13.13
CA LYS A 69 4.74 1.63 -12.30
C LYS A 69 5.55 2.86 -11.88
N THR A 70 4.92 4.03 -11.92
CA THR A 70 5.55 5.33 -11.61
C THR A 70 4.99 5.96 -10.35
N GLU A 71 3.83 5.50 -9.90
CA GLU A 71 3.14 6.01 -8.72
C GLU A 71 2.84 4.85 -7.78
N VAL A 72 2.95 5.08 -6.47
CA VAL A 72 2.57 4.09 -5.45
C VAL A 72 1.48 4.69 -4.56
N ILE A 73 0.38 3.96 -4.41
CA ILE A 73 -0.65 4.23 -3.42
C ILE A 73 -0.60 3.10 -2.40
N ALA A 74 -0.11 3.41 -1.19
CA ALA A 74 -0.11 2.46 -0.08
C ALA A 74 -1.27 2.77 0.88
N GLY A 75 -2.06 1.75 1.19
CA GLY A 75 -3.09 1.76 2.23
C GLY A 75 -2.68 0.86 3.38
N PHE A 76 -2.94 1.31 4.61
CA PHE A 76 -2.60 0.59 5.83
C PHE A 76 -3.89 0.18 6.54
N GLU A 77 -3.99 -1.10 6.89
CA GLU A 77 -4.96 -1.60 7.85
C GLU A 77 -4.22 -1.82 9.18
N LEU A 78 -4.63 -1.07 10.19
CA LEU A 78 -4.10 -1.22 11.54
C LEU A 78 -4.92 -2.30 12.24
N LEU A 79 -4.32 -3.48 12.48
CA LEU A 79 -4.91 -4.45 13.39
C LEU A 79 -4.61 -4.00 14.82
N ASP A 80 -5.63 -3.45 15.49
CA ASP A 80 -5.75 -3.12 16.92
C ASP A 80 -4.47 -3.32 17.76
N ILE A 81 -3.63 -2.29 17.83
CA ILE A 81 -2.54 -2.24 18.83
C ILE A 81 -3.07 -1.72 20.18
N THR A 82 -4.27 -1.14 20.22
CA THR A 82 -4.99 -0.74 21.43
C THR A 82 -6.48 -0.68 21.13
N GLY A 83 -7.30 -1.50 21.79
CA GLY A 83 -8.74 -1.61 21.53
C GLY A 83 -9.51 -0.31 21.81
N PHE A 84 -9.55 0.60 20.86
CA PHE A 84 -10.37 1.81 20.90
C PHE A 84 -10.84 2.16 19.47
N HIS A 85 -12.15 1.99 19.26
CA HIS A 85 -13.00 2.50 18.17
C HIS A 85 -12.44 2.56 16.73
N TRP A 86 -13.05 1.74 15.89
CA TRP A 86 -12.92 1.69 14.44
C TRP A 86 -13.25 3.05 13.79
N GLU A 87 -12.23 3.74 13.33
CA GLU A 87 -12.31 4.55 12.12
C GLU A 87 -11.20 4.04 11.21
N THR A 88 -11.56 3.25 10.19
CA THR A 88 -10.65 2.79 9.14
C THR A 88 -10.13 4.02 8.39
N THR A 89 -9.10 4.66 8.93
CA THR A 89 -8.44 5.79 8.28
C THR A 89 -7.46 5.20 7.27
N SER A 90 -7.97 4.84 6.09
CA SER A 90 -7.16 4.55 4.92
C SER A 90 -6.51 5.86 4.45
N SER A 91 -5.46 6.30 5.13
CA SER A 91 -4.62 7.40 4.63
C SER A 91 -3.77 6.88 3.48
N ALA A 92 -4.34 6.91 2.28
CA ALA A 92 -3.62 6.69 1.04
C ALA A 92 -2.57 7.80 0.89
N LYS A 93 -1.29 7.46 1.09
CA LYS A 93 -0.19 8.37 0.76
C LYS A 93 0.27 8.02 -0.65
N VAL A 94 0.08 8.95 -1.58
CA VAL A 94 0.74 8.89 -2.89
C VAL A 94 2.22 9.18 -2.64
N ILE A 95 3.06 8.15 -2.75
CA ILE A 95 4.51 8.34 -2.68
C ILE A 95 4.97 8.50 -4.13
N ASN A 96 5.18 9.76 -4.54
CA ASN A 96 5.84 10.08 -5.79
C ASN A 96 7.35 9.97 -5.58
N TRP A 97 7.96 8.95 -6.17
CA TRP A 97 9.41 8.85 -6.26
C TRP A 97 9.86 9.67 -7.47
N GLN A 98 10.35 10.89 -7.22
CA GLN A 98 11.11 11.67 -8.21
C GLN A 98 12.53 11.15 -8.33
#